data_AF-A0AAU9CKK7-F1
#
_entry.id   AF-A0AAU9CKK7-F1
#
_cell.length_a   1.000
_cell.length_b   1.000
_cell.length_c   1.000
_cell.angle_alpha   90.00
_cell.angle_beta   90.00
_cell.angle_gamma   90.00
#
_symmetry.space_group_name_H-M   'P 1'
#
loop_
_entity.id
_entity.type
_entity.pdbx_description
1 polymer ?
#
loop_
_entity_poly.entity_id
_entity_poly.type
_entity_poly.pdbx_seq_one_letter_code
_entity_poly.pdbx_strand_id
1 'polypeptide(L)'
;MKKSIRPPENWQDFESLCKKLFGEVWGCPYTIKKNGRLGQPQAGVDVYGKPKGEEDYWAIQCKGKDNYINSKLTKKEINEEIEKALTFEPKLKVYAFATTAPKDVEIEKYVRLKDIESTKKGDFEIILYSWEDIADLIEEHRDTFNWYVNNLQFKEQFDTEVSFQTENDNNVLIPKFLKTTTNYIKRLEPELSNNIFSAVQAQLFSVNRGMFGPQKKNHGWCKLSVAIFNSGNKVLEDWKFWLSFDEDTVAKVDDDFTNDILMYKELAKYRTTWAYEDEKQILFRPLDNSPLIQKDSKVFECYCIPKYDSKSIKIGWQLLARDFDLEGVAEFEVNPKYETEVKSKYVDNSEDVREEIEISDYITTIEKED
;
A
#
# COMPACT_ATOMS: atom_id res chain seq x y z
N MET A 1 -32.49 7.43 -23.56
CA MET A 1 -31.84 6.32 -22.84
C MET A 1 -30.86 6.92 -21.85
N LYS A 2 -30.75 6.37 -20.63
CA LYS A 2 -29.93 6.93 -19.56
C LYS A 2 -28.45 6.65 -19.89
N LYS A 3 -27.74 7.65 -20.42
CA LYS A 3 -26.32 7.57 -20.80
C LYS A 3 -25.48 7.39 -19.52
N SER A 4 -24.61 6.38 -19.47
CA SER A 4 -23.98 5.89 -18.23
C SER A 4 -22.45 5.85 -18.31
N ILE A 5 -21.83 6.87 -18.92
CA ILE A 5 -20.39 7.09 -18.77
C ILE A 5 -20.19 8.09 -17.64
N ARG A 6 -19.57 7.64 -16.56
CA ARG A 6 -19.24 8.51 -15.40
C ARG A 6 -17.90 9.21 -15.64
N PRO A 7 -17.72 10.47 -15.20
CA PRO A 7 -16.44 11.16 -15.24
C PRO A 7 -15.40 10.48 -14.35
N PRO A 8 -14.11 10.60 -14.69
CA PRO A 8 -13.02 10.16 -13.83
C PRO A 8 -13.05 10.86 -12.47
N GLU A 9 -12.64 10.15 -11.42
CA GLU A 9 -12.66 10.66 -10.04
C GLU A 9 -11.52 11.64 -9.73
N ASN A 10 -10.40 11.53 -10.44
CA ASN A 10 -9.25 12.41 -10.28
C ASN A 10 -8.89 13.09 -11.62
N TRP A 11 -8.25 14.26 -11.51
CA TRP A 11 -7.93 15.09 -12.66
C TRP A 11 -6.84 14.47 -13.56
N GLN A 12 -5.92 13.64 -13.02
CA GLN A 12 -4.87 12.97 -13.81
C GLN A 12 -5.44 11.93 -14.77
N ASP A 13 -6.42 11.14 -14.31
CA ASP A 13 -7.16 10.17 -15.09
C ASP A 13 -8.00 10.89 -16.14
N PHE A 14 -8.56 12.06 -15.79
CA PHE A 14 -9.28 12.90 -16.74
C PHE A 14 -8.40 13.43 -17.88
N GLU A 15 -7.20 13.92 -17.59
CA GLU A 15 -6.25 14.29 -18.65
C GLU A 15 -5.84 13.10 -19.53
N SER A 16 -5.68 11.92 -18.92
CA SER A 16 -5.34 10.70 -19.66
C SER A 16 -6.47 10.29 -20.59
N LEU A 17 -7.72 10.40 -20.13
CA LEU A 17 -8.92 10.24 -20.94
C LEU A 17 -8.96 11.24 -22.09
N CYS A 18 -8.78 12.53 -21.83
CA CYS A 18 -8.77 13.57 -22.87
C CYS A 18 -7.69 13.30 -23.93
N LYS A 19 -6.47 12.95 -23.52
CA LYS A 19 -5.41 12.57 -24.48
C LYS A 19 -5.82 11.38 -25.36
N LYS A 20 -6.41 10.33 -24.76
CA LYS A 20 -6.83 9.14 -25.51
C LYS A 20 -7.96 9.48 -26.48
N LEU A 21 -9.00 10.15 -25.98
CA LEU A 21 -10.20 10.53 -26.73
C LEU A 21 -9.86 11.43 -27.91
N PHE A 22 -9.21 12.57 -27.64
CA PHE A 22 -8.92 13.54 -28.70
C PHE A 22 -7.83 13.04 -29.66
N GLY A 23 -6.99 12.08 -29.24
CA GLY A 23 -6.09 11.39 -30.16
C GLY A 23 -6.83 10.59 -31.22
N GLU A 24 -7.96 9.96 -30.86
CA GLU A 24 -8.83 9.24 -31.79
C GLU A 24 -9.68 10.22 -32.61
N VAL A 25 -10.35 11.18 -31.96
CA VAL A 25 -11.21 12.18 -32.61
C VAL A 25 -10.43 12.99 -33.65
N TRP A 26 -9.21 13.42 -33.33
CA TRP A 26 -8.36 14.20 -34.23
C TRP A 26 -7.57 13.34 -35.21
N GLY A 27 -7.67 12.00 -35.13
CA GLY A 27 -6.91 11.07 -35.96
C GLY A 27 -5.39 11.18 -35.78
N CYS A 28 -4.92 11.59 -34.60
CA CYS A 28 -3.52 11.85 -34.29
C CYS A 28 -2.99 11.12 -33.04
N PRO A 29 -3.28 9.81 -32.86
CA PRO A 29 -3.02 9.09 -31.61
C PRO A 29 -1.52 9.03 -31.22
N TYR A 30 -0.62 9.17 -32.19
CA TYR A 30 0.83 9.12 -31.98
C TYR A 30 1.48 10.48 -31.70
N THR A 31 0.84 11.58 -32.11
CA THR A 31 1.40 12.93 -31.98
C THR A 31 0.74 13.74 -30.87
N ILE A 32 -0.44 13.33 -30.38
CA ILE A 32 -1.07 13.92 -29.21
C ILE A 32 -0.29 13.61 -27.92
N LYS A 33 -0.03 14.62 -27.11
CA LYS A 33 0.82 14.55 -25.91
C LYS A 33 0.22 15.34 -24.75
N LYS A 34 0.49 14.89 -23.52
CA LYS A 34 0.35 15.73 -22.33
C LYS A 34 1.51 16.74 -22.29
N ASN A 35 1.24 17.95 -21.84
CA ASN A 35 2.21 19.03 -21.84
C ASN A 35 2.95 19.12 -20.50
N GLY A 36 4.26 18.87 -20.50
CA GLY A 36 5.11 19.03 -19.31
C GLY A 36 4.77 18.13 -18.12
N ARG A 37 5.46 18.35 -17.00
CA ARG A 37 5.18 17.73 -15.70
C ARG A 37 4.48 18.73 -14.77
N LEU A 38 3.83 18.23 -13.72
CA LEU A 38 3.20 19.05 -12.69
C LEU A 38 4.20 20.08 -12.13
N GLY A 39 3.79 21.35 -12.05
CA GLY A 39 4.62 22.45 -11.52
C GLY A 39 5.51 23.15 -12.55
N GLN A 40 5.53 22.71 -13.81
CA GLN A 40 6.15 23.47 -14.89
C GLN A 40 5.17 24.50 -15.49
N PRO A 41 5.65 25.65 -15.99
CA PRO A 41 4.82 26.53 -16.81
C PRO A 41 4.36 25.79 -18.07
N GLN A 42 3.06 25.55 -18.19
CA GLN A 42 2.46 24.79 -19.30
C GLN A 42 1.61 25.66 -20.24
N ALA A 43 1.71 26.99 -20.12
CA ALA A 43 0.93 27.95 -20.91
C ALA A 43 -0.59 27.65 -20.90
N GLY A 44 -1.14 27.10 -19.81
CA GLY A 44 -2.56 26.75 -19.74
C GLY A 44 -2.97 25.66 -20.74
N VAL A 45 -2.05 24.79 -21.14
CA VAL A 45 -2.31 23.68 -22.06
C VAL A 45 -1.90 22.38 -21.38
N ASP A 46 -2.85 21.47 -21.14
CA ASP A 46 -2.57 20.17 -20.52
C ASP A 46 -2.32 19.09 -21.58
N VAL A 47 -3.01 19.16 -22.71
CA VAL A 47 -2.86 18.24 -23.85
C VAL A 47 -2.75 19.03 -25.14
N TYR A 48 -1.87 18.63 -26.05
CA TYR A 48 -1.78 19.22 -27.37
C TYR A 48 -1.48 18.17 -28.44
N GLY A 49 -1.81 18.49 -29.69
CA GLY A 49 -1.51 17.65 -30.83
C GLY A 49 -1.73 18.38 -32.15
N LYS A 50 -1.41 17.71 -33.25
CA LYS A 50 -1.75 18.18 -34.61
C LYS A 50 -2.78 17.24 -35.21
N PRO A 51 -4.03 17.68 -35.42
CA PRO A 51 -5.04 16.85 -36.07
C PRO A 51 -4.60 16.37 -37.45
N LYS A 52 -5.17 15.24 -37.89
CA LYS A 52 -4.84 14.65 -39.18
C LYS A 52 -5.21 15.61 -40.32
N GLY A 53 -4.20 16.02 -41.09
CA GLY A 53 -4.37 16.95 -42.21
C GLY A 53 -4.26 18.42 -41.83
N GLU A 54 -3.94 18.73 -40.57
CA GLU A 54 -3.67 20.08 -40.08
C GLU A 54 -2.17 20.29 -39.84
N GLU A 55 -1.68 21.49 -40.14
CA GLU A 55 -0.28 21.88 -39.91
C GLU A 55 -0.06 22.52 -38.54
N ASP A 56 -1.13 23.12 -37.99
CA ASP A 56 -1.11 23.89 -36.75
C ASP A 56 -1.53 23.05 -35.54
N TYR A 57 -1.12 23.50 -34.35
CA TYR A 57 -1.40 22.81 -33.11
C TYR A 57 -2.78 23.14 -32.56
N TRP A 58 -3.42 22.10 -32.03
CA TRP A 58 -4.63 22.18 -31.23
C TRP A 58 -4.27 21.81 -29.80
N ALA A 59 -4.86 22.52 -28.85
CA ALA A 59 -4.59 22.33 -27.43
C ALA A 59 -5.88 22.18 -26.63
N ILE A 60 -5.78 21.47 -25.52
CA ILE A 60 -6.86 21.25 -24.56
C ILE A 60 -6.37 21.64 -23.17
N GLN A 61 -7.17 22.42 -22.46
CA GLN A 61 -7.11 22.56 -21.02
C GLN A 61 -8.19 21.67 -20.40
N CYS A 62 -7.74 20.69 -19.62
CA CYS A 62 -8.55 19.83 -18.79
C CYS A 62 -8.84 20.52 -17.45
N LYS A 63 -10.10 20.50 -17.03
CA LYS A 63 -10.52 20.87 -15.68
C LYS A 63 -11.28 19.71 -15.06
N GLY A 64 -10.55 18.87 -14.33
CA GLY A 64 -11.12 17.88 -13.42
C GLY A 64 -11.73 18.60 -12.22
N LYS A 65 -13.04 18.44 -12.04
CA LYS A 65 -13.82 19.05 -10.97
C LYS A 65 -14.20 17.93 -10.00
N ASP A 66 -13.43 17.79 -8.92
CA ASP A 66 -13.54 16.69 -7.96
C ASP A 66 -14.95 16.60 -7.34
N ASN A 67 -15.46 15.38 -7.22
CA ASN A 67 -16.52 14.99 -6.29
C ASN A 67 -17.87 15.72 -6.36
N TYR A 68 -18.40 16.03 -7.55
CA TYR A 68 -19.83 16.34 -7.80
C TYR A 68 -20.49 17.39 -6.88
N ILE A 69 -19.73 18.16 -6.10
CA ILE A 69 -20.21 19.18 -5.19
C ILE A 69 -19.81 20.52 -5.81
N ASN A 70 -20.66 20.97 -6.74
CA ASN A 70 -20.79 22.37 -7.18
C ASN A 70 -19.56 23.11 -7.75
N SER A 71 -18.46 22.44 -8.10
CA SER A 71 -17.34 23.14 -8.73
C SER A 71 -17.62 23.38 -10.22
N LYS A 72 -18.29 24.50 -10.51
CA LYS A 72 -18.52 24.99 -11.88
C LYS A 72 -17.23 25.57 -12.47
N LEU A 73 -17.09 25.50 -13.79
CA LEU A 73 -16.10 26.30 -14.52
C LEU A 73 -16.53 27.78 -14.45
N THR A 74 -15.64 28.67 -14.06
CA THR A 74 -15.95 30.10 -13.90
C THR A 74 -15.46 30.93 -15.07
N LYS A 75 -16.12 32.07 -15.33
CA LYS A 75 -15.69 33.05 -16.35
C LYS A 75 -14.28 33.58 -16.10
N LYS A 76 -13.88 33.70 -14.83
CA LYS A 76 -12.54 34.14 -14.43
C LYS A 76 -11.48 33.11 -14.81
N GLU A 77 -11.70 31.84 -14.45
CA GLU A 77 -10.79 30.74 -14.84
C GLU A 77 -10.63 30.68 -16.36
N ILE A 78 -11.73 30.79 -17.12
CA ILE A 78 -11.68 30.78 -18.59
C ILE A 78 -10.76 31.89 -19.13
N ASN A 79 -10.90 33.12 -18.64
CA ASN A 79 -10.03 34.21 -19.10
C ASN A 79 -8.56 33.97 -18.76
N GLU A 80 -8.28 33.54 -17.52
CA GLU A 80 -6.91 33.28 -17.07
C GLU A 80 -6.24 32.20 -17.91
N GLU A 81 -6.96 31.13 -18.28
CA GLU A 81 -6.40 30.07 -19.11
C GLU A 81 -6.24 30.50 -20.58
N ILE A 82 -7.18 31.30 -21.14
CA ILE A 82 -7.01 31.89 -22.48
C ILE A 82 -5.76 32.77 -22.53
N GLU A 83 -5.55 33.63 -21.52
CA GLU A 83 -4.37 34.49 -21.44
C GLU A 83 -3.06 33.70 -21.39
N LYS A 84 -3.04 32.58 -20.66
CA LYS A 84 -1.88 31.67 -20.66
C LYS A 84 -1.70 30.99 -22.02
N ALA A 85 -2.77 30.52 -22.64
CA ALA A 85 -2.71 29.81 -23.92
C ALA A 85 -2.22 30.68 -25.08
N LEU A 86 -2.41 32.01 -25.00
CA LEU A 86 -1.82 32.96 -25.95
C LEU A 86 -0.29 32.95 -25.96
N THR A 87 0.35 32.48 -24.87
CA THR A 87 1.81 32.35 -24.75
C THR A 87 2.34 31.00 -25.24
N PHE A 88 1.45 30.10 -25.69
CA PHE A 88 1.84 28.78 -26.18
C PHE A 88 2.60 28.90 -27.51
N GLU A 89 3.77 28.28 -27.58
CA GLU A 89 4.61 28.23 -28.77
C GLU A 89 4.79 26.79 -29.28
N PRO A 90 4.59 26.55 -30.58
CA PRO A 90 4.14 27.49 -31.62
C PRO A 90 2.64 27.83 -31.50
N LYS A 91 2.21 28.93 -32.12
CA LYS A 91 0.84 29.46 -32.01
C LYS A 91 -0.22 28.40 -32.29
N LEU A 92 -1.25 28.38 -31.45
CA LEU A 92 -2.39 27.48 -31.59
C LEU A 92 -3.35 27.92 -32.70
N LYS A 93 -4.00 26.95 -33.33
CA LYS A 93 -5.16 27.18 -34.21
C LYS A 93 -6.47 27.02 -33.44
N VAL A 94 -6.54 26.04 -32.54
CA VAL A 94 -7.72 25.75 -31.71
C VAL A 94 -7.30 25.52 -30.26
N TYR A 95 -8.07 26.07 -29.33
CA TYR A 95 -7.92 25.88 -27.89
C TYR A 95 -9.24 25.43 -27.27
N ALA A 96 -9.27 24.21 -26.76
CA ALA A 96 -10.45 23.58 -26.20
C ALA A 96 -10.39 23.55 -24.67
N PHE A 97 -11.49 23.89 -24.02
CA PHE A 97 -11.74 23.54 -22.62
C PHE A 97 -12.44 22.19 -22.55
N ALA A 98 -11.89 21.24 -21.81
CA ALA A 98 -12.55 19.98 -21.47
C ALA A 98 -12.82 19.95 -19.97
N THR A 99 -14.06 19.71 -19.53
CA THR A 99 -14.43 19.73 -18.12
C THR A 99 -15.31 18.54 -17.73
N THR A 100 -15.12 18.02 -16.53
CA THR A 100 -16.03 17.02 -15.93
C THR A 100 -17.32 17.64 -15.39
N ALA A 101 -17.45 18.98 -15.41
CA ALA A 101 -18.66 19.68 -15.01
C ALA A 101 -19.78 19.52 -16.06
N PRO A 102 -21.05 19.49 -15.62
CA PRO A 102 -22.20 19.45 -16.53
C PRO A 102 -22.30 20.73 -17.36
N LYS A 103 -23.07 20.67 -18.45
CA LYS A 103 -23.39 21.85 -19.28
C LYS A 103 -23.96 23.00 -18.44
N ASP A 104 -23.45 24.21 -18.71
CA ASP A 104 -23.92 25.45 -18.09
C ASP A 104 -24.13 26.53 -19.17
N VAL A 105 -25.39 26.93 -19.36
CA VAL A 105 -25.82 27.86 -20.41
C VAL A 105 -25.07 29.19 -20.37
N GLU A 106 -24.76 29.70 -19.18
CA GLU A 106 -24.05 30.96 -19.00
C GLU A 106 -22.58 30.84 -19.41
N ILE A 107 -21.97 29.69 -19.14
CA ILE A 107 -20.58 29.40 -19.52
C ILE A 107 -20.46 29.12 -21.01
N GLU A 108 -21.36 28.32 -21.59
CA GLU A 108 -21.38 28.08 -23.04
C GLU A 108 -21.56 29.37 -23.83
N LYS A 109 -22.50 30.24 -23.40
CA LYS A 109 -22.68 31.56 -24.00
C LYS A 109 -21.42 32.40 -23.88
N TYR A 110 -20.74 32.34 -22.74
CA TYR A 110 -19.51 33.09 -22.51
C TYR A 110 -18.37 32.64 -23.42
N VAL A 111 -18.17 31.32 -23.56
CA VAL A 111 -17.14 30.76 -24.46
C VAL A 111 -17.40 31.14 -25.91
N ARG A 112 -18.66 31.07 -26.38
CA ARG A 112 -19.02 31.53 -27.75
C ARG A 112 -18.68 33.00 -28.00
N LEU A 113 -18.86 33.87 -27.01
CA LEU A 113 -18.46 35.29 -27.13
C LEU A 113 -16.94 35.44 -27.16
N LYS A 114 -16.21 34.67 -26.33
CA LYS A 114 -14.74 34.68 -26.30
C LYS A 114 -14.11 34.16 -27.58
N ASP A 115 -14.71 33.14 -28.18
CA ASP A 115 -14.32 32.60 -29.47
C ASP A 115 -14.39 33.68 -30.58
N ILE A 116 -15.52 34.41 -30.66
CA ILE A 116 -15.68 35.53 -31.61
C ILE A 116 -14.63 36.62 -31.36
N GLU A 117 -14.35 36.96 -30.10
CA GLU A 117 -13.33 37.95 -29.73
C GLU A 117 -11.93 37.50 -30.16
N SER A 118 -11.57 36.24 -29.90
CA SER A 118 -10.28 35.62 -30.21
C SER A 118 -10.05 35.54 -31.72
N THR A 119 -11.04 35.03 -32.45
CA THR A 119 -11.00 34.92 -33.92
C THR A 119 -10.86 36.27 -34.60
N LYS A 120 -11.56 37.32 -34.11
CA LYS A 120 -11.42 38.69 -34.64
C LYS A 120 -10.03 39.30 -34.45
N LYS A 121 -9.30 38.89 -33.42
CA LYS A 121 -7.90 39.30 -33.19
C LYS A 121 -6.90 38.48 -34.02
N GLY A 122 -7.37 37.44 -34.70
CA GLY A 122 -6.53 36.49 -35.42
C GLY A 122 -5.75 35.57 -34.50
N ASP A 123 -6.27 35.29 -33.29
CA ASP A 123 -5.69 34.35 -32.33
C ASP A 123 -6.11 32.91 -32.67
N PHE A 124 -6.70 32.16 -31.74
CA PHE A 124 -7.17 30.78 -31.96
C PHE A 124 -8.69 30.66 -31.77
N GLU A 125 -9.29 29.64 -32.37
CA GLU A 125 -10.67 29.24 -32.10
C GLU A 125 -10.80 28.67 -30.68
N ILE A 126 -11.91 28.95 -29.99
CA ILE A 126 -12.15 28.49 -28.63
C ILE A 126 -13.37 27.58 -28.56
N ILE A 127 -13.16 26.35 -28.07
CA ILE A 127 -14.21 25.31 -27.97
C ILE A 127 -14.40 24.92 -26.50
N LEU A 128 -15.62 24.54 -26.12
CA LEU A 128 -15.94 23.96 -24.81
C LEU A 128 -16.55 22.57 -24.99
N TYR A 129 -15.99 21.59 -24.29
CA TYR A 129 -16.54 20.26 -24.10
C TYR A 129 -16.92 20.07 -22.63
N SER A 130 -18.22 20.11 -22.34
CA SER A 130 -18.76 19.69 -21.05
C SER A 130 -18.76 18.18 -20.93
N TRP A 131 -19.01 17.65 -19.73
CA TRP A 131 -18.96 16.21 -19.51
C TRP A 131 -19.90 15.44 -20.46
N GLU A 132 -21.09 15.97 -20.72
CA GLU A 132 -22.05 15.35 -21.64
C GLU A 132 -21.52 15.30 -23.08
N ASP A 133 -20.77 16.30 -23.54
CA ASP A 133 -20.14 16.28 -24.87
C ASP A 133 -19.02 15.25 -24.93
N ILE A 134 -18.20 15.18 -23.87
CA ILE A 134 -17.12 14.20 -23.75
C ILE A 134 -17.68 12.78 -23.71
N ALA A 135 -18.75 12.55 -22.95
CA ALA A 135 -19.41 11.26 -22.87
C ALA A 135 -19.96 10.82 -24.24
N ASP A 136 -20.58 11.74 -24.97
CA ASP A 136 -21.09 11.48 -26.33
C ASP A 136 -19.94 11.13 -27.28
N LEU A 137 -18.83 11.89 -27.24
CA LEU A 137 -17.63 11.59 -28.01
C LEU A 137 -17.04 10.22 -27.64
N ILE A 138 -17.01 9.84 -26.36
CA ILE A 138 -16.52 8.51 -25.96
C ILE A 138 -17.41 7.41 -26.55
N GLU A 139 -18.73 7.55 -26.52
CA GLU A 139 -19.66 6.57 -27.10
C GLU A 139 -19.51 6.43 -28.62
N GLU A 140 -19.20 7.52 -29.31
CA GLU A 140 -18.99 7.55 -30.76
C GLU A 140 -17.64 6.98 -31.22
N HIS A 141 -16.65 6.93 -30.32
CA HIS A 141 -15.26 6.58 -30.64
C HIS A 141 -14.87 5.25 -29.99
N ARG A 142 -14.97 4.16 -30.77
CA ARG A 142 -14.89 2.78 -30.29
C ARG A 142 -13.59 2.44 -29.56
N ASP A 143 -12.44 2.96 -29.98
CA ASP A 143 -11.18 2.60 -29.32
C ASP A 143 -11.07 3.24 -27.94
N THR A 144 -11.55 4.47 -27.81
CA THR A 144 -11.64 5.19 -26.55
C THR A 144 -12.72 4.61 -25.65
N PHE A 145 -13.90 4.28 -26.19
CA PHE A 145 -14.95 3.57 -25.44
C PHE A 145 -14.41 2.30 -24.81
N ASN A 146 -13.76 1.44 -25.61
CA ASN A 146 -13.20 0.18 -25.11
C ASN A 146 -12.09 0.44 -24.08
N TRP A 147 -11.19 1.39 -24.32
CA TRP A 147 -10.15 1.74 -23.36
C TRP A 147 -10.74 2.25 -22.03
N TYR A 148 -11.74 3.13 -22.10
CA TYR A 148 -12.33 3.76 -20.93
C TYR A 148 -13.20 2.79 -20.13
N VAL A 149 -14.05 2.03 -20.81
CA VAL A 149 -14.87 0.99 -20.19
C VAL A 149 -13.99 -0.12 -19.64
N ASN A 150 -12.93 -0.56 -20.32
CA ASN A 150 -12.02 -1.56 -19.77
C ASN A 150 -11.27 -1.04 -18.54
N ASN A 151 -10.85 0.22 -18.50
CA ASN A 151 -10.20 0.78 -17.31
C ASN A 151 -11.17 0.93 -16.13
N LEU A 152 -12.40 1.38 -16.38
CA LEU A 152 -13.45 1.44 -15.36
C LEU A 152 -13.85 0.04 -14.89
N GLN A 153 -14.04 -0.89 -15.82
CA GLN A 153 -14.38 -2.28 -15.53
C GLN A 153 -13.23 -3.02 -14.85
N PHE A 154 -11.96 -2.75 -15.14
CA PHE A 154 -10.85 -3.38 -14.44
C PHE A 154 -10.84 -2.96 -12.96
N LYS A 155 -11.06 -1.66 -12.67
CA LYS A 155 -11.22 -1.14 -11.31
C LYS A 155 -12.49 -1.68 -10.60
N GLU A 156 -13.59 -1.92 -11.33
CA GLU A 156 -14.85 -2.46 -10.76
C GLU A 156 -14.92 -4.01 -10.74
N GLN A 157 -14.10 -4.72 -11.52
CA GLN A 157 -14.10 -6.19 -11.62
C GLN A 157 -13.20 -6.82 -10.57
N PHE A 158 -12.06 -6.19 -10.26
CA PHE A 158 -11.10 -6.70 -9.30
C PHE A 158 -10.89 -5.68 -8.18
N ASP A 159 -11.74 -5.77 -7.17
CA ASP A 159 -11.59 -5.02 -5.93
C ASP A 159 -11.36 -6.02 -4.80
N THR A 160 -10.37 -5.76 -3.95
CA THR A 160 -10.03 -6.65 -2.84
C THR A 160 -9.58 -5.82 -1.65
N GLU A 161 -10.28 -6.01 -0.54
CA GLU A 161 -9.95 -5.36 0.72
C GLU A 161 -9.03 -6.28 1.51
N VAL A 162 -7.87 -5.75 1.90
CA VAL A 162 -6.91 -6.42 2.78
C VAL A 162 -6.93 -5.71 4.12
N SER A 163 -7.18 -6.46 5.18
CA SER A 163 -7.14 -5.94 6.55
C SER A 163 -6.25 -6.80 7.43
N PHE A 164 -5.67 -6.15 8.43
CA PHE A 164 -4.75 -6.75 9.37
C PHE A 164 -5.30 -6.54 10.78
N GLN A 165 -5.19 -7.56 11.63
CA GLN A 165 -5.56 -7.49 13.04
C GLN A 165 -4.41 -8.02 13.90
N THR A 166 -4.09 -7.27 14.95
CA THR A 166 -3.18 -7.72 16.02
C THR A 166 -4.02 -8.28 17.18
N GLU A 167 -3.42 -9.01 18.12
CA GLU A 167 -4.14 -9.63 19.24
C GLU A 167 -5.01 -8.68 20.08
N ASN A 168 -4.77 -7.37 20.02
CA ASN A 168 -5.52 -6.35 20.77
C ASN A 168 -6.25 -5.33 19.88
N ASP A 169 -6.46 -5.63 18.59
CA ASP A 169 -7.27 -4.86 17.62
C ASP A 169 -6.92 -3.36 17.44
N ASN A 170 -5.69 -2.95 17.78
CA ASN A 170 -5.26 -1.54 17.72
C ASN A 170 -4.16 -1.26 16.67
N ASN A 171 -3.83 -2.20 15.78
CA ASN A 171 -2.65 -2.13 14.91
C ASN A 171 -1.32 -1.88 15.66
N VAL A 172 -1.29 -2.26 16.95
CA VAL A 172 -0.10 -2.18 17.81
C VAL A 172 0.43 -3.60 18.05
N LEU A 173 1.73 -3.78 17.84
CA LEU A 173 2.49 -4.97 18.18
C LEU A 173 3.09 -4.79 19.57
N ILE A 174 2.87 -5.76 20.45
CA ILE A 174 3.29 -5.70 21.86
C ILE A 174 4.19 -6.90 22.16
N PRO A 175 5.43 -6.93 21.60
CA PRO A 175 6.36 -8.00 21.92
C PRO A 175 6.77 -7.93 23.39
N LYS A 176 7.01 -9.09 24.02
CA LYS A 176 7.60 -9.14 25.36
C LYS A 176 9.07 -9.56 25.27
N PHE A 177 9.94 -8.72 25.79
CA PHE A 177 11.38 -8.96 25.86
C PHE A 177 11.86 -9.05 27.31
N LEU A 178 13.05 -9.63 27.50
CA LEU A 178 13.71 -9.70 28.78
C LEU A 178 14.71 -8.55 28.88
N LYS A 179 14.55 -7.70 29.90
CA LYS A 179 15.50 -6.65 30.27
C LYS A 179 16.35 -7.16 31.44
N THR A 180 17.61 -7.48 31.17
CA THR A 180 18.56 -7.90 32.20
C THR A 180 19.39 -6.70 32.65
N THR A 181 19.33 -6.37 33.93
CA THR A 181 20.23 -5.40 34.57
C THR A 181 21.32 -6.16 35.33
N THR A 182 22.57 -6.05 34.87
CA THR A 182 23.72 -6.62 35.55
C THR A 182 24.45 -5.54 36.34
N ASN A 183 24.42 -5.67 37.66
CA ASN A 183 25.14 -4.81 38.59
C ASN A 183 26.54 -5.39 38.83
N TYR A 184 27.56 -4.66 38.40
CA TYR A 184 28.95 -4.97 38.72
C TYR A 184 29.30 -4.32 40.05
N ILE A 185 29.44 -5.13 41.10
CA ILE A 185 29.61 -4.68 42.48
C ILE A 185 31.04 -4.99 42.91
N LYS A 186 31.71 -4.02 43.56
CA LYS A 186 33.06 -4.25 44.10
C LYS A 186 33.03 -5.37 45.14
N ARG A 187 33.94 -6.34 44.99
CA ARG A 187 34.16 -7.38 46.00
C ARG A 187 34.72 -6.73 47.29
N LEU A 188 34.01 -6.90 48.40
CA LEU A 188 34.54 -6.61 49.73
C LEU A 188 35.30 -7.86 50.20
N GLU A 189 36.54 -7.71 50.68
CA GLU A 189 37.28 -8.82 51.28
C GLU A 189 36.51 -9.35 52.51
N PRO A 190 36.27 -10.67 52.63
CA PRO A 190 35.64 -11.20 53.83
C PRO A 190 36.68 -11.60 54.88
N GLU A 191 36.52 -11.12 56.12
CA GLU A 191 36.85 -11.93 57.28
C GLU A 191 35.86 -13.11 57.31
N LEU A 192 36.38 -14.29 56.99
CA LEU A 192 35.88 -15.64 57.27
C LEU A 192 34.34 -15.85 57.32
N SER A 193 33.77 -16.36 56.22
CA SER A 193 32.78 -17.45 56.35
C SER A 193 32.92 -18.44 55.19
N ASN A 194 33.48 -19.60 55.52
CA ASN A 194 33.46 -20.79 54.68
C ASN A 194 32.11 -21.48 54.82
N ASN A 195 31.67 -22.08 53.71
CA ASN A 195 30.50 -22.94 53.52
C ASN A 195 29.18 -22.19 53.28
N ILE A 196 28.73 -22.20 52.01
CA ILE A 196 27.39 -22.59 51.49
C ILE A 196 27.34 -22.29 49.97
N PHE A 197 28.33 -22.71 49.17
CA PHE A 197 28.27 -22.47 47.71
C PHE A 197 28.63 -23.64 46.81
N SER A 198 28.92 -24.82 47.37
CA SER A 198 29.20 -26.03 46.59
C SER A 198 28.07 -27.07 46.58
N ALA A 199 26.98 -26.86 47.34
CA ALA A 199 25.87 -27.81 47.44
C ALA A 199 24.67 -27.48 46.53
N VAL A 200 24.51 -26.23 46.11
CA VAL A 200 23.34 -25.81 45.29
C VAL A 200 23.54 -26.13 43.79
N GLN A 201 24.78 -26.31 43.34
CA GLN A 201 25.08 -26.52 41.92
C GLN A 201 25.01 -27.99 41.47
N ALA A 202 24.91 -28.94 42.41
CA ALA A 202 24.98 -30.37 42.12
C ALA A 202 23.64 -31.13 42.25
N GLN A 203 22.53 -30.46 42.60
CA GLN A 203 21.21 -31.10 42.76
C GLN A 203 20.18 -30.77 41.66
N LEU A 204 20.55 -30.03 40.61
CA LEU A 204 19.61 -29.66 39.53
C LEU A 204 19.72 -30.52 38.25
N PHE A 205 20.54 -31.57 38.24
CA PHE A 205 20.69 -32.45 37.08
C PHE A 205 20.39 -33.92 37.40
N SER A 206 19.11 -34.22 37.63
CA SER A 206 18.44 -35.51 37.39
C SER A 206 16.96 -35.27 37.74
N VAL A 207 15.93 -35.41 36.91
CA VAL A 207 15.41 -36.56 36.13
C VAL A 207 14.23 -35.93 35.34
N ASN A 208 13.97 -36.09 34.04
CA ASN A 208 13.50 -37.31 33.36
C ASN A 208 13.51 -37.00 31.84
N ARG A 209 14.23 -37.77 31.02
CA ARG A 209 14.17 -37.66 29.54
C ARG A 209 13.05 -38.56 29.03
N GLY A 210 11.85 -38.00 28.88
CA GLY A 210 10.91 -38.45 27.86
C GLY A 210 11.45 -38.09 26.47
N MET A 211 10.97 -38.76 25.42
CA MET A 211 11.39 -38.53 24.02
C MET A 211 11.12 -37.10 23.49
N PHE A 212 10.41 -36.26 24.24
CA PHE A 212 10.12 -34.87 23.90
C PHE A 212 10.56 -33.96 25.07
N GLY A 213 11.52 -33.07 24.82
CA GLY A 213 11.96 -32.09 25.80
C GLY A 213 10.89 -31.05 26.11
N PRO A 214 11.07 -30.24 27.17
CA PRO A 214 10.16 -29.13 27.49
C PRO A 214 10.01 -28.18 26.29
N GLN A 215 8.77 -27.82 25.95
CA GLN A 215 8.53 -26.81 24.91
C GLN A 215 8.89 -25.42 25.43
N LYS A 216 9.64 -24.67 24.62
CA LYS A 216 10.03 -23.29 24.92
C LYS A 216 9.11 -22.34 24.18
N LYS A 217 8.59 -21.32 24.87
CA LYS A 217 7.77 -20.26 24.29
C LYS A 217 8.56 -18.96 24.29
N ASN A 218 8.78 -18.37 23.13
CA ASN A 218 9.27 -16.99 23.01
C ASN A 218 8.07 -16.04 23.07
N HIS A 219 8.04 -15.12 24.03
CA HIS A 219 6.95 -14.15 24.21
C HIS A 219 7.12 -12.87 23.35
N GLY A 220 8.18 -12.78 22.57
CA GLY A 220 8.39 -11.72 21.58
C GLY A 220 7.56 -11.89 20.31
N TRP A 221 7.02 -13.10 20.06
CA TRP A 221 6.15 -13.35 18.91
C TRP A 221 4.88 -12.51 18.98
N CYS A 222 4.67 -11.70 17.96
CA CYS A 222 3.44 -10.97 17.73
C CYS A 222 2.64 -11.68 16.64
N LYS A 223 1.41 -12.06 16.98
CA LYS A 223 0.47 -12.64 16.02
C LYS A 223 -0.18 -11.57 15.16
N LEU A 224 -0.27 -11.85 13.87
CA LEU A 224 -0.93 -11.07 12.84
C LEU A 224 -1.98 -11.93 12.16
N SER A 225 -3.23 -11.49 12.19
CA SER A 225 -4.32 -12.07 11.40
C SER A 225 -4.52 -11.22 10.16
N VAL A 226 -4.44 -11.84 8.98
CA VAL A 226 -4.61 -11.17 7.69
C VAL A 226 -5.89 -11.67 7.05
N ALA A 227 -6.82 -10.75 6.81
CA ALA A 227 -8.07 -11.03 6.12
C ALA A 227 -8.07 -10.43 4.73
N ILE A 228 -8.38 -11.26 3.74
CA ILE A 228 -8.45 -10.93 2.32
C ILE A 228 -9.90 -11.10 1.91
N PHE A 229 -10.58 -10.00 1.60
CA PHE A 229 -12.00 -9.98 1.22
C PHE A 229 -12.15 -9.57 -0.24
N ASN A 230 -12.74 -10.44 -1.05
CA ASN A 230 -13.01 -10.12 -2.45
C ASN A 230 -14.29 -9.28 -2.56
N SER A 231 -14.14 -7.95 -2.52
CA SER A 231 -15.22 -6.97 -2.75
C SER A 231 -15.59 -6.82 -4.24
N GLY A 232 -14.74 -7.32 -5.14
CA GLY A 232 -14.89 -7.26 -6.58
C GLY A 232 -15.99 -8.18 -7.14
N ASN A 233 -16.19 -8.05 -8.46
CA ASN A 233 -17.22 -8.78 -9.19
C ASN A 233 -16.68 -10.03 -9.93
N LYS A 234 -15.37 -10.30 -9.86
CA LYS A 234 -14.72 -11.48 -10.44
C LYS A 234 -14.23 -12.45 -9.37
N VAL A 235 -14.22 -13.73 -9.71
CA VAL A 235 -13.61 -14.78 -8.88
C VAL A 235 -12.08 -14.69 -9.04
N LEU A 236 -11.34 -14.76 -7.94
CA LEU A 236 -9.88 -14.87 -7.99
C LEU A 236 -9.49 -16.34 -8.11
N GLU A 237 -8.89 -16.70 -9.24
CA GLU A 237 -8.36 -18.04 -9.53
C GLU A 237 -6.82 -18.02 -9.50
N ASP A 238 -6.21 -19.18 -9.18
CA ASP A 238 -4.75 -19.36 -9.09
C ASP A 238 -4.05 -18.26 -8.30
N TRP A 239 -4.61 -17.92 -7.15
CA TRP A 239 -4.17 -16.78 -6.37
C TRP A 239 -3.28 -17.16 -5.20
N LYS A 240 -2.44 -16.20 -4.79
CA LYS A 240 -1.53 -16.29 -3.66
C LYS A 240 -1.30 -14.90 -3.07
N PHE A 241 -0.91 -14.86 -1.81
CA PHE A 241 -0.74 -13.61 -1.08
C PHE A 241 0.63 -13.60 -0.40
N TRP A 242 1.41 -12.56 -0.64
CA TRP A 242 2.72 -12.37 -0.04
C TRP A 242 2.69 -11.28 1.01
N LEU A 243 3.44 -11.49 2.08
CA LEU A 243 3.88 -10.48 3.03
C LEU A 243 5.40 -10.37 2.92
N SER A 244 5.91 -9.14 2.94
CA SER A 244 7.34 -8.83 2.96
C SER A 244 7.60 -7.87 4.11
N PHE A 245 8.48 -8.28 5.02
CA PHE A 245 8.81 -7.55 6.22
C PHE A 245 10.16 -6.86 6.05
N ASP A 246 10.27 -5.65 6.59
CA ASP A 246 11.52 -4.89 6.54
C ASP A 246 12.57 -5.52 7.50
N GLU A 247 13.65 -6.05 6.93
CA GLU A 247 14.79 -6.63 7.65
C GLU A 247 15.41 -5.68 8.67
N ASP A 248 15.31 -4.36 8.46
CA ASP A 248 15.84 -3.37 9.39
C ASP A 248 15.02 -3.28 10.68
N THR A 249 13.74 -3.64 10.65
CA THR A 249 12.80 -3.49 11.79
C THR A 249 12.25 -4.80 12.32
N VAL A 250 12.35 -5.91 11.57
CA VAL A 250 11.84 -7.22 11.95
C VAL A 250 12.98 -8.23 12.09
N ALA A 251 13.05 -8.87 13.26
CA ALA A 251 14.08 -9.86 13.57
C ALA A 251 13.73 -11.25 13.03
N LYS A 252 12.49 -11.70 13.21
CA LYS A 252 12.04 -13.05 12.85
C LYS A 252 10.62 -13.05 12.31
N VAL A 253 10.31 -14.03 11.46
CA VAL A 253 8.96 -14.31 10.92
C VAL A 253 8.69 -15.81 11.04
N ASP A 254 7.44 -16.19 11.24
CA ASP A 254 7.03 -17.60 11.42
C ASP A 254 5.56 -17.78 11.00
N ASP A 255 5.19 -19.00 10.63
CA ASP A 255 3.85 -19.40 10.19
C ASP A 255 3.15 -20.38 11.14
N ASP A 256 3.76 -20.64 12.30
CA ASP A 256 3.35 -21.58 13.36
C ASP A 256 3.14 -23.01 12.85
N PHE A 257 3.78 -23.37 11.73
CA PHE A 257 3.69 -24.72 11.20
C PHE A 257 4.64 -25.65 11.95
N THR A 258 4.14 -26.85 12.30
CA THR A 258 4.92 -27.80 13.08
C THR A 258 6.19 -28.28 12.38
N ASN A 259 7.29 -28.31 13.12
CA ASN A 259 8.56 -28.91 12.70
C ASN A 259 8.72 -30.37 13.17
N ASP A 260 7.71 -30.93 13.85
CA ASP A 260 7.71 -32.35 14.23
C ASP A 260 7.60 -33.23 12.98
N ILE A 261 8.59 -34.09 12.75
CA ILE A 261 8.70 -34.88 11.51
C ILE A 261 7.46 -35.76 11.27
N LEU A 262 6.88 -36.32 12.33
CA LEU A 262 5.73 -37.22 12.22
C LEU A 262 4.47 -36.43 11.88
N MET A 263 4.21 -35.33 12.59
CA MET A 263 3.08 -34.46 12.31
C MET A 263 3.22 -33.74 10.97
N TYR A 264 4.43 -33.32 10.60
CA TYR A 264 4.73 -32.64 9.35
C TYR A 264 4.24 -33.45 8.16
N LYS A 265 4.56 -34.75 8.13
CA LYS A 265 4.17 -35.62 7.02
C LYS A 265 2.65 -35.70 6.83
N GLU A 266 1.89 -35.68 7.92
CA GLU A 266 0.43 -35.75 7.88
C GLU A 266 -0.24 -34.40 7.63
N LEU A 267 0.33 -33.31 8.14
CA LEU A 267 -0.28 -31.98 8.11
C LEU A 267 0.17 -31.14 6.92
N ALA A 268 1.30 -31.45 6.29
CA ALA A 268 1.83 -30.65 5.17
C ALA A 268 0.84 -30.53 4.01
N LYS A 269 -0.03 -31.53 3.81
CA LYS A 269 -1.09 -31.51 2.80
C LYS A 269 -2.18 -30.47 3.05
N TYR A 270 -2.29 -29.97 4.28
CA TYR A 270 -3.26 -28.93 4.69
C TYR A 270 -2.61 -27.57 4.89
N ARG A 271 -1.30 -27.45 4.65
CA ARG A 271 -0.55 -26.21 4.85
C ARG A 271 -0.98 -25.18 3.80
N THR A 272 -1.27 -23.97 4.26
CA THR A 272 -1.63 -22.82 3.42
C THR A 272 -0.70 -21.63 3.58
N THR A 273 0.21 -21.66 4.57
CA THR A 273 1.11 -20.55 4.89
C THR A 273 2.54 -21.08 4.98
N TRP A 274 3.49 -20.31 4.43
CA TRP A 274 4.93 -20.61 4.43
C TRP A 274 5.71 -19.38 4.84
N ALA A 275 6.40 -19.45 5.98
CA ALA A 275 7.38 -18.44 6.37
C ALA A 275 8.76 -18.77 5.77
N TYR A 276 9.37 -17.75 5.18
CA TYR A 276 10.73 -17.73 4.65
C TYR A 276 11.55 -16.78 5.53
N GLU A 277 12.17 -17.34 6.57
CA GLU A 277 12.79 -16.55 7.63
C GLU A 277 13.98 -15.72 7.14
N ASP A 278 14.79 -16.25 6.22
CA ASP A 278 15.98 -15.58 5.68
C ASP A 278 15.58 -14.37 4.83
N GLU A 279 14.55 -14.51 4.00
CA GLU A 279 14.02 -13.46 3.13
C GLU A 279 13.03 -12.53 3.83
N LYS A 280 12.69 -12.80 5.11
CA LYS A 280 11.64 -12.10 5.87
C LYS A 280 10.33 -12.00 5.09
N GLN A 281 9.90 -13.11 4.50
CA GLN A 281 8.69 -13.20 3.71
C GLN A 281 7.74 -14.27 4.23
N ILE A 282 6.44 -14.06 4.00
CA ILE A 282 5.42 -15.06 4.29
C ILE A 282 4.51 -15.19 3.07
N LEU A 283 4.34 -16.41 2.59
CA LEU A 283 3.45 -16.76 1.51
C LEU A 283 2.20 -17.43 2.07
N PHE A 284 1.03 -16.93 1.69
CA PHE A 284 -0.22 -17.66 1.79
C PHE A 284 -0.65 -18.18 0.41
N ARG A 285 -1.05 -19.44 0.35
CA ARG A 285 -1.69 -20.07 -0.81
C ARG A 285 -2.90 -20.89 -0.35
N PRO A 286 -4.09 -20.69 -0.94
CA PRO A 286 -5.28 -21.45 -0.57
C PRO A 286 -5.10 -22.95 -0.82
N LEU A 287 -5.66 -23.76 0.07
CA LEU A 287 -5.67 -25.21 -0.06
C LEU A 287 -6.32 -25.62 -1.40
N ASP A 288 -5.70 -26.58 -2.09
CA ASP A 288 -6.15 -27.08 -3.39
C ASP A 288 -6.36 -25.99 -4.47
N ASN A 289 -5.69 -24.84 -4.34
CA ASN A 289 -5.91 -23.66 -5.18
C ASN A 289 -7.38 -23.19 -5.19
N SER A 290 -8.08 -23.34 -4.05
CA SER A 290 -9.50 -22.95 -3.97
C SER A 290 -9.69 -21.48 -4.38
N PRO A 291 -10.61 -21.17 -5.30
CA PRO A 291 -10.84 -19.80 -5.72
C PRO A 291 -11.42 -18.95 -4.59
N LEU A 292 -11.15 -17.65 -4.61
CA LEU A 292 -11.83 -16.69 -3.75
C LEU A 292 -12.99 -16.06 -4.53
N ILE A 293 -14.21 -16.54 -4.28
CA ILE A 293 -15.42 -16.04 -4.94
C ILE A 293 -15.81 -14.65 -4.42
N GLN A 294 -16.69 -13.98 -5.15
CA GLN A 294 -17.14 -12.63 -4.79
C GLN A 294 -17.82 -12.63 -3.42
N LYS A 295 -17.56 -11.58 -2.63
CA LYS A 295 -18.12 -11.37 -1.29
C LYS A 295 -17.75 -12.45 -0.28
N ASP A 296 -16.73 -13.25 -0.58
CA ASP A 296 -16.14 -14.20 0.36
C ASP A 296 -14.79 -13.67 0.87
N SER A 297 -14.29 -14.29 1.93
CA SER A 297 -13.02 -13.93 2.56
C SER A 297 -12.17 -15.15 2.85
N LYS A 298 -10.85 -14.94 2.84
CA LYS A 298 -9.90 -15.85 3.49
C LYS A 298 -9.17 -15.13 4.58
N VAL A 299 -8.91 -15.85 5.66
CA VAL A 299 -8.13 -15.39 6.79
C VAL A 299 -7.00 -16.38 7.02
N PHE A 300 -5.81 -15.85 7.27
CA PHE A 300 -4.69 -16.66 7.74
C PHE A 300 -3.93 -15.91 8.83
N GLU A 301 -3.20 -16.67 9.63
CA GLU A 301 -2.41 -16.15 10.73
C GLU A 301 -0.93 -16.30 10.42
N CYS A 302 -0.15 -15.35 10.88
CA CYS A 302 1.30 -15.39 10.82
C CYS A 302 1.90 -14.62 12.00
N TYR A 303 3.21 -14.74 12.17
CA TYR A 303 3.89 -14.25 13.35
C TYR A 303 5.17 -13.52 12.98
N CYS A 304 5.50 -12.47 13.74
CA CYS A 304 6.78 -11.78 13.62
C CYS A 304 7.33 -11.36 14.99
N ILE A 305 8.65 -11.25 15.11
CA ILE A 305 9.32 -10.59 16.22
C ILE A 305 9.95 -9.30 15.70
N PRO A 306 9.48 -8.11 16.12
CA PRO A 306 10.17 -6.84 15.84
C PRO A 306 11.56 -6.81 16.47
N LYS A 307 12.51 -6.06 15.92
CA LYS A 307 13.79 -5.82 16.61
C LYS A 307 13.55 -5.00 17.89
N TYR A 308 14.45 -5.15 18.86
CA TYR A 308 14.30 -4.60 20.21
C TYR A 308 14.14 -3.08 20.26
N ASP A 309 14.73 -2.36 19.30
CA ASP A 309 14.73 -0.90 19.18
C ASP A 309 13.68 -0.36 18.19
N SER A 310 12.93 -1.24 17.54
CA SER A 310 11.92 -0.86 16.56
C SER A 310 10.72 -0.18 17.23
N LYS A 311 10.34 0.98 16.68
CA LYS A 311 9.16 1.75 17.12
C LYS A 311 7.95 1.56 16.22
N SER A 312 8.19 1.23 14.95
CA SER A 312 7.18 0.81 14.00
C SER A 312 7.77 -0.21 13.04
N ILE A 313 6.90 -0.99 12.40
CA ILE A 313 7.28 -1.86 11.29
C ILE A 313 6.38 -1.58 10.09
N LYS A 314 6.92 -1.76 8.88
CA LYS A 314 6.16 -1.73 7.64
C LYS A 314 6.14 -3.13 7.05
N ILE A 315 4.95 -3.55 6.62
CA ILE A 315 4.72 -4.82 5.97
C ILE A 315 4.20 -4.53 4.57
N GLY A 316 5.03 -4.76 3.57
CA GLY A 316 4.59 -4.79 2.18
C GLY A 316 3.76 -6.04 1.95
N TRP A 317 2.69 -5.93 1.16
CA TRP A 317 1.88 -7.08 0.79
C TRP A 317 1.56 -7.05 -0.70
N GLN A 318 1.41 -8.25 -1.28
CA GLN A 318 1.08 -8.42 -2.69
C GLN A 318 0.10 -9.59 -2.87
N LEU A 319 -1.05 -9.32 -3.47
CA LEU A 319 -2.02 -10.30 -3.92
C LEU A 319 -1.84 -10.53 -5.42
N LEU A 320 -1.43 -11.74 -5.77
CA LEU A 320 -1.31 -12.18 -7.16
C LEU A 320 -2.40 -13.19 -7.45
N ALA A 321 -3.14 -13.02 -8.54
CA ALA A 321 -4.04 -14.02 -9.12
C ALA A 321 -3.79 -14.12 -10.63
N ARG A 322 -4.46 -15.06 -11.30
CA ARG A 322 -4.25 -15.33 -12.74
C ARG A 322 -4.24 -14.06 -13.61
N ASP A 323 -5.17 -13.15 -13.37
CA ASP A 323 -5.38 -11.92 -14.16
C ASP A 323 -5.37 -10.65 -13.28
N PHE A 324 -4.81 -10.72 -12.08
CA PHE A 324 -4.88 -9.66 -11.07
C PHE A 324 -3.57 -9.55 -10.27
N ASP A 325 -3.13 -8.32 -10.04
CA ASP A 325 -1.98 -7.98 -9.20
C ASP A 325 -2.32 -6.73 -8.41
N LEU A 326 -2.30 -6.83 -7.09
CA LEU A 326 -2.57 -5.73 -6.17
C LEU A 326 -1.54 -5.73 -5.06
N GLU A 327 -0.96 -4.57 -4.80
CA GLU A 327 0.04 -4.38 -3.76
C GLU A 327 -0.35 -3.26 -2.80
N GLY A 328 0.21 -3.30 -1.61
CA GLY A 328 0.07 -2.23 -0.63
C GLY A 328 1.05 -2.38 0.52
N VAL A 329 0.93 -1.47 1.49
CA VAL A 329 1.77 -1.45 2.69
C VAL A 329 0.89 -1.23 3.89
N ALA A 330 1.10 -2.04 4.94
CA ALA A 330 0.52 -1.83 6.26
C ALA A 330 1.62 -1.39 7.23
N GLU A 331 1.30 -0.44 8.12
CA GLU A 331 2.23 0.07 9.12
C GLU A 331 1.67 -0.18 10.53
N PHE A 332 2.53 -0.65 11.43
CA PHE A 332 2.17 -1.02 12.79
C PHE A 332 3.10 -0.32 13.77
N GLU A 333 2.53 0.21 14.86
CA GLU A 333 3.31 0.70 15.98
C GLU A 333 3.83 -0.49 16.81
N VAL A 334 5.05 -0.38 17.33
CA VAL A 334 5.65 -1.38 18.21
C VAL A 334 5.77 -0.78 19.61
N ASN A 335 5.14 -1.43 20.58
CA ASN A 335 5.16 -1.04 21.99
C ASN A 335 5.64 -2.20 22.87
N PRO A 336 6.97 -2.39 23.01
CA PRO A 336 7.53 -3.52 23.73
C PRO A 336 7.20 -3.48 25.24
N LYS A 337 6.91 -4.65 25.80
CA LYS A 337 6.85 -4.88 27.24
C LYS A 337 8.10 -5.62 27.71
N TYR A 338 8.53 -5.34 28.94
CA TYR A 338 9.77 -5.89 29.48
C TYR A 338 9.50 -6.69 30.75
N GLU A 339 9.90 -7.95 30.74
CA GLU A 339 10.15 -8.71 31.97
C GLU A 339 11.55 -8.33 32.48
N THR A 340 11.72 -8.10 33.78
CA THR A 340 13.00 -7.58 34.31
C THR A 340 13.71 -8.62 35.16
N GLU A 341 15.00 -8.83 34.90
CA GLU A 341 15.88 -9.68 35.70
C GLU A 341 17.08 -8.86 36.21
N VAL A 342 17.43 -9.02 37.48
CA VAL A 342 18.59 -8.36 38.09
C VAL A 342 19.63 -9.39 38.46
N LYS A 343 20.86 -9.22 37.95
CA LYS A 343 22.02 -10.06 38.25
C LYS A 343 23.11 -9.23 38.93
N SER A 344 23.90 -9.88 39.77
CA SER A 344 25.08 -9.27 40.40
C SER A 344 26.33 -10.00 39.96
N LYS A 345 27.34 -9.26 39.50
CA LYS A 345 28.69 -9.78 39.23
C LYS A 345 29.69 -9.04 40.10
N TYR A 346 30.57 -9.77 40.76
CA TYR A 346 31.59 -9.17 41.61
C TYR A 346 32.84 -8.83 40.81
N VAL A 347 33.32 -7.58 40.93
CA VAL A 347 34.53 -7.07 40.29
C VAL A 347 35.59 -6.71 41.33
N ASP A 348 36.86 -6.85 40.96
CA ASP A 348 37.97 -6.61 41.88
C ASP A 348 38.37 -5.12 41.91
N ASN A 349 38.26 -4.40 40.80
CA ASN A 349 38.59 -2.97 40.72
C ASN A 349 37.35 -2.09 40.86
N SER A 350 37.51 -0.94 41.53
CA SER A 350 36.42 0.04 41.65
C SER A 350 36.00 0.66 40.31
N GLU A 351 36.90 0.70 39.32
CA GLU A 351 36.63 1.27 37.99
C GLU A 351 35.68 0.40 37.14
N ASP A 352 35.57 -0.88 37.48
CA ASP A 352 34.71 -1.83 36.79
C ASP A 352 33.27 -1.85 37.35
N VAL A 353 33.00 -1.04 38.40
CA VAL A 353 31.66 -0.88 38.97
C VAL A 353 30.79 -0.10 37.99
N ARG A 354 29.79 -0.79 37.46
CA ARG A 354 28.86 -0.24 36.47
C ARG A 354 27.53 -0.97 36.50
N GLU A 355 26.54 -0.35 35.89
CA GLU A 355 25.29 -0.99 35.54
C GLU A 355 25.31 -1.26 34.04
N GLU A 356 24.98 -2.48 33.63
CA GLU A 356 24.86 -2.89 32.24
C GLU A 356 23.45 -3.41 31.98
N ILE A 357 22.79 -2.85 30.97
CA ILE A 357 21.42 -3.23 30.57
C ILE A 357 21.50 -3.95 29.23
N GLU A 358 20.91 -5.14 29.18
CA GLU A 358 20.80 -5.96 27.96
C GLU A 358 19.32 -6.29 27.71
N ILE A 359 18.89 -6.18 26.45
CA ILE A 359 17.56 -6.62 26.00
C ILE A 359 17.73 -7.90 25.18
N SER A 360 16.94 -8.92 25.47
CA SER A 360 16.99 -10.23 24.81
C SER A 360 15.59 -10.86 24.68
N ASP A 361 15.50 -11.96 23.92
CA ASP A 361 14.28 -12.78 23.81
C ASP A 361 13.81 -13.26 25.19
N TYR A 362 12.55 -13.00 25.55
CA TYR A 362 11.94 -13.56 26.77
C TYR A 362 11.37 -14.95 26.48
N ILE A 363 12.04 -16.00 26.97
CA ILE A 363 11.69 -17.40 26.70
C ILE A 363 11.33 -18.12 28.00
N THR A 364 10.16 -18.76 28.05
CA THR A 364 9.73 -19.60 29.18
C THR A 364 9.53 -21.05 28.77
N THR A 365 9.63 -21.96 29.73
CA THR A 365 9.27 -23.38 29.55
C THR A 365 7.76 -23.57 29.77
N ILE A 366 7.09 -24.29 28.88
CA ILE A 366 5.72 -24.76 29.07
C ILE A 366 5.79 -26.11 29.79
N GLU A 367 5.31 -26.17 31.03
CA GLU A 367 4.99 -27.45 31.68
C GLU A 367 3.64 -27.92 31.13
N LYS A 368 3.56 -29.16 30.61
CA LYS A 368 2.27 -29.73 30.21
C LYS A 368 1.46 -29.95 31.48
N GLU A 369 0.32 -29.28 31.62
CA GLU A 369 -0.72 -29.75 32.53
C GLU A 369 -1.25 -31.08 31.96
N ASP A 370 -1.16 -32.15 32.78
CA ASP A 370 -1.58 -33.52 32.46
C ASP A 370 -3.11 -33.65 32.26
#